data_AF-A0AA42CJA8-F1
#
_entry.id   AF-A0AA42CJA8-F1
#
_cell.length_a   1.000
_cell.length_b   1.000
_cell.length_c   1.000
_cell.angle_alpha   90.00
_cell.angle_beta   90.00
_cell.angle_gamma   90.00
#
_symmetry.space_group_name_H-M   'P 1'
#
loop_
_entity.id
_entity.type
_entity.pdbx_description
1 polymer ?
#
loop_
_entity_poly.entity_id
_entity_poly.type
_entity_poly.pdbx_seq_one_letter_code
_entity_poly.pdbx_strand_id
1 'polypeptide(L)'
;MPSSHSVGRSTSSLTLPAVYSGEFILPLTIERRDGNAGAHLALALDYAVCGKICVPVHADLSVSVPAGTGAPSAEALALDAARALVPEGASRAGFVIDTIRTEAAENGRRLSLVVRSPEKPFDHPDLFVGSASLGLPAPPAVVLSGDKKTADLSLSLPDDAGHHAMLTLVDAGRAAEIPFDLPITGGTTGFADLIVIMAIGLLGGLILNVMPCVLPVLAIKLSSVLRHADERRSDIRVGFLATAGGVVTSFLALAVGLIGLKAAGAQVGWGVQFQQPWFLATLAVVTTLFAVSLFDWLPIGLPPLPGRLPGPIGDMRMCEPFWPTSPPRSSPHLARRRSWGRPSASPWPGDRWTSWLSSSASG
;
A
#
# COMPACT_ATOMS: atom_id res chain seq x y z
N MET A 1 -29.64 -15.77 -35.16
CA MET A 1 -30.23 -14.60 -34.44
C MET A 1 -29.04 -13.82 -33.92
N PRO A 2 -28.82 -12.55 -34.31
CA PRO A 2 -27.67 -11.81 -33.80
C PRO A 2 -27.97 -11.47 -32.34
N SER A 3 -27.31 -12.16 -31.41
CA SER A 3 -27.22 -11.73 -30.02
C SER A 3 -26.57 -10.36 -30.00
N SER A 4 -27.26 -9.37 -29.40
CA SER A 4 -26.75 -8.02 -29.26
C SER A 4 -25.46 -8.03 -28.43
N HIS A 5 -24.32 -7.81 -29.08
CA HIS A 5 -23.03 -7.59 -28.43
C HIS A 5 -23.00 -6.14 -27.97
N SER A 6 -23.20 -5.89 -26.68
CA SER A 6 -23.20 -4.54 -26.13
C SER A 6 -22.31 -4.45 -24.89
N VAL A 7 -21.41 -3.47 -24.90
CA VAL A 7 -20.83 -2.92 -23.67
C VAL A 7 -21.95 -2.18 -22.95
N GLY A 8 -22.17 -2.52 -21.68
CA GLY A 8 -23.26 -1.92 -20.91
C GLY A 8 -23.04 -2.12 -19.42
N ARG A 9 -23.89 -1.48 -18.62
CA ARG A 9 -23.91 -1.67 -17.17
C ARG A 9 -24.74 -2.89 -16.79
N SER A 10 -24.26 -3.64 -15.81
CA SER A 10 -25.06 -4.69 -15.18
C SER A 10 -26.23 -4.06 -14.43
N THR A 11 -27.45 -4.53 -14.69
CA THR A 11 -28.68 -4.17 -13.96
C THR A 11 -28.91 -5.02 -12.71
N SER A 12 -28.01 -5.98 -12.43
CA SER A 12 -28.08 -6.84 -11.25
C SER A 12 -27.40 -6.18 -10.04
N SER A 13 -27.78 -6.58 -8.82
CA SER A 13 -27.40 -5.99 -7.53
C SER A 13 -25.89 -5.87 -7.23
N LEU A 14 -25.02 -6.34 -8.12
CA LEU A 14 -23.61 -5.92 -8.18
C LEU A 14 -23.48 -4.89 -9.29
N THR A 15 -23.40 -3.63 -8.90
CA THR A 15 -23.12 -2.47 -9.75
C THR A 15 -21.67 -2.50 -10.22
N LEU A 16 -21.34 -3.42 -11.12
CA LEU A 16 -20.12 -3.32 -11.93
C LEU A 16 -20.43 -2.37 -13.10
N PRO A 17 -19.81 -1.20 -13.17
CA PRO A 17 -20.13 -0.17 -14.15
C PRO A 17 -19.57 -0.43 -15.53
N ALA A 18 -18.66 -1.40 -15.74
CA ALA A 18 -18.18 -1.77 -17.06
C ALA A 18 -17.98 -3.29 -17.15
N VAL A 19 -18.84 -3.96 -17.91
CA VAL A 19 -18.77 -5.42 -18.14
C VAL A 19 -19.09 -5.69 -19.60
N TYR A 20 -18.41 -6.68 -20.18
CA TYR A 20 -18.79 -7.25 -21.48
C TYR A 20 -19.83 -8.35 -21.25
N SER A 21 -20.95 -8.29 -21.97
CA SER A 21 -22.02 -9.27 -21.87
C SER A 21 -22.20 -10.04 -23.17
N GLY A 22 -22.55 -11.32 -23.05
CA GLY A 22 -22.65 -12.23 -24.20
C GLY A 22 -21.28 -12.69 -24.71
N GLU A 23 -21.24 -13.05 -26.00
CA GLU A 23 -20.00 -13.39 -26.70
C GLU A 23 -19.27 -12.10 -27.11
N PHE A 24 -17.95 -12.08 -27.08
CA PHE A 24 -17.16 -10.96 -27.56
C PHE A 24 -15.79 -11.45 -28.03
N ILE A 25 -15.16 -10.68 -28.91
CA ILE A 25 -13.83 -10.95 -29.45
C ILE A 25 -12.95 -9.75 -29.09
N LEU A 26 -11.82 -10.00 -28.42
CA LEU A 26 -10.80 -8.98 -28.14
C LEU A 26 -9.71 -9.03 -29.21
N PRO A 27 -9.68 -8.08 -30.15
CA PRO A 27 -8.64 -8.06 -31.16
C PRO A 27 -7.31 -7.60 -30.55
N LEU A 28 -6.29 -8.45 -30.62
CA LEU A 28 -4.93 -8.13 -30.20
C LEU A 28 -4.04 -7.93 -31.44
N THR A 29 -3.22 -6.89 -31.43
CA THR A 29 -2.20 -6.64 -32.45
C THR A 29 -0.84 -6.87 -31.82
N ILE A 30 -0.10 -7.85 -32.34
CA ILE A 30 1.22 -8.22 -31.85
C ILE A 30 2.20 -8.06 -32.99
N GLU A 31 3.12 -7.12 -32.85
CA GLU A 31 4.19 -6.92 -33.81
C GLU A 31 5.35 -7.88 -33.52
N ARG A 32 5.83 -8.56 -34.56
CA ARG A 32 6.94 -9.50 -34.44
C ARG A 32 8.26 -8.73 -34.55
N ARG A 33 9.21 -9.05 -33.67
CA ARG A 33 10.56 -8.48 -33.69
C ARG A 33 11.43 -9.05 -34.82
N ASP A 34 11.28 -10.35 -35.10
CA ASP A 34 12.21 -11.12 -35.94
C ASP A 34 11.55 -11.64 -37.23
N GLY A 35 11.38 -10.75 -38.22
CA GLY A 35 11.10 -11.10 -39.62
C GLY A 35 10.04 -12.18 -39.88
N ASN A 36 10.34 -13.11 -40.80
CA ASN A 36 9.42 -14.15 -41.29
C ASN A 36 9.64 -15.55 -40.65
N ALA A 37 10.39 -15.66 -39.55
CA ALA A 37 10.58 -16.94 -38.87
C ALA A 37 9.29 -17.41 -38.20
N GLY A 38 9.10 -18.74 -38.12
CA GLY A 38 7.99 -19.33 -37.36
C GLY A 38 8.10 -18.97 -35.89
N ALA A 39 6.98 -18.71 -35.24
CA ALA A 39 6.92 -18.26 -33.86
C ALA A 39 5.87 -19.04 -33.07
N HIS A 40 6.16 -19.34 -31.81
CA HIS A 40 5.17 -19.83 -30.86
C HIS A 40 4.78 -18.67 -29.95
N LEU A 41 3.50 -18.31 -29.98
CA LEU A 41 2.94 -17.30 -29.11
C LEU A 41 2.26 -18.01 -27.94
N ALA A 42 2.69 -17.71 -26.73
CA ALA A 42 2.04 -18.13 -25.49
C ALA A 42 1.48 -16.88 -24.80
N LEU A 43 0.23 -16.93 -24.39
CA LEU A 43 -0.49 -15.85 -23.74
C LEU A 43 -1.13 -16.37 -22.45
N ALA A 44 -0.78 -15.78 -21.33
CA ALA A 44 -1.47 -15.99 -20.06
C ALA A 44 -2.50 -14.87 -19.87
N LEU A 45 -3.75 -15.24 -19.59
CA LEU A 45 -4.87 -14.32 -19.44
C LEU A 45 -5.51 -14.48 -18.06
N ASP A 46 -5.47 -13.42 -17.26
CA ASP A 46 -6.22 -13.29 -16.02
C ASP A 46 -7.48 -12.45 -16.28
N TYR A 47 -8.64 -13.01 -15.97
CA TYR A 47 -9.93 -12.32 -16.14
C TYR A 47 -10.90 -12.71 -15.03
N ALA A 48 -11.95 -11.91 -14.85
CA ALA A 48 -13.00 -12.21 -13.88
C ALA A 48 -14.32 -12.47 -14.59
N VAL A 49 -14.98 -13.57 -14.24
CA VAL A 49 -16.34 -13.87 -14.69
C VAL A 49 -17.30 -13.49 -13.58
N CYS A 50 -18.24 -12.60 -13.88
CA CYS A 50 -19.13 -12.01 -12.90
C CYS A 50 -20.58 -12.43 -13.13
N GLY A 51 -21.18 -13.02 -12.11
CA GLY A 51 -22.64 -13.18 -11.98
C GLY A 51 -23.14 -12.32 -10.81
N LYS A 52 -23.62 -12.97 -9.73
CA LYS A 52 -23.80 -12.32 -8.42
C LYS A 52 -22.50 -12.17 -7.64
N ILE A 53 -21.45 -12.86 -8.05
CA ILE A 53 -20.11 -12.81 -7.46
C ILE A 53 -19.14 -12.84 -8.64
N CYS A 54 -18.03 -12.10 -8.56
CA CYS A 54 -16.94 -12.19 -9.52
C CYS A 54 -15.93 -13.24 -9.08
N VAL A 55 -15.66 -14.20 -9.95
CA VAL A 55 -14.66 -15.25 -9.72
C VAL A 55 -13.48 -15.00 -10.66
N PRO A 56 -12.24 -14.85 -10.14
CA PRO A 56 -11.07 -14.74 -10.99
C PRO A 56 -10.77 -16.09 -11.65
N VAL A 57 -10.38 -16.05 -12.92
CA VAL A 57 -10.05 -17.20 -13.76
C VAL A 57 -8.73 -16.92 -14.48
N HIS A 58 -7.91 -17.95 -14.59
CA HIS A 58 -6.67 -17.94 -15.35
C HIS A 58 -6.81 -18.83 -16.58
N ALA A 59 -6.31 -18.39 -17.72
CA ALA A 59 -6.28 -19.17 -18.95
C ALA A 59 -4.93 -19.06 -19.65
N ASP A 60 -4.35 -20.21 -19.99
CA ASP A 60 -3.15 -20.33 -20.81
C ASP A 60 -3.53 -20.63 -22.26
N LEU A 61 -3.18 -19.73 -23.16
CA LEU A 61 -3.45 -19.83 -24.59
C LEU A 61 -2.12 -19.98 -25.34
N SER A 62 -2.08 -20.85 -26.34
CA SER A 62 -0.91 -20.97 -27.21
C SER A 62 -1.31 -21.11 -28.67
N VAL A 63 -0.58 -20.42 -29.55
CA VAL A 63 -0.78 -20.49 -31.00
C VAL A 63 0.58 -20.54 -31.68
N SER A 64 0.68 -21.43 -32.68
CA SER A 64 1.88 -21.56 -33.49
C SER A 64 1.68 -20.80 -34.80
N VAL A 65 2.48 -19.77 -35.01
CA VAL A 65 2.47 -18.95 -36.22
C VAL A 65 3.55 -19.48 -37.17
N PRO A 66 3.19 -20.04 -38.34
CA PRO A 66 4.18 -20.57 -39.27
C PRO A 66 5.06 -19.45 -39.84
N ALA A 67 6.22 -19.85 -40.38
CA ALA A 67 7.11 -18.95 -41.11
C ALA A 67 6.47 -18.52 -42.44
N GLY A 68 6.72 -17.28 -42.87
CA GLY A 68 6.25 -16.74 -44.16
C GLY A 68 5.54 -15.39 -44.06
N THR A 69 5.01 -14.92 -45.20
CA THR A 69 4.41 -13.58 -45.36
C THR A 69 3.02 -13.43 -44.75
N GLY A 70 2.48 -14.49 -44.13
CA GLY A 70 1.14 -14.52 -43.54
C GLY A 70 0.02 -14.50 -44.58
N ALA A 71 -1.09 -15.18 -44.26
CA ALA A 71 -2.35 -15.05 -44.98
C ALA A 71 -3.48 -14.91 -43.94
N PRO A 72 -4.60 -14.24 -44.28
CA PRO A 72 -5.76 -14.18 -43.39
C PRO A 72 -6.23 -15.58 -43.02
N SER A 73 -6.51 -15.82 -41.73
CA SER A 73 -7.09 -17.08 -41.27
C SER A 73 -8.61 -17.12 -41.53
N ALA A 74 -9.26 -18.24 -41.21
CA ALA A 74 -10.72 -18.38 -41.31
C ALA A 74 -11.46 -17.37 -40.42
N GLU A 75 -10.83 -16.95 -39.32
CA GLU A 75 -11.34 -16.01 -38.33
C GLU A 75 -11.09 -14.54 -38.69
N ALA A 76 -10.37 -14.25 -39.77
CA ALA A 76 -10.00 -12.88 -40.15
C ALA A 76 -11.21 -11.96 -40.29
N LEU A 77 -12.30 -12.44 -40.89
CA LEU A 77 -13.53 -11.66 -41.03
C LEU A 77 -14.18 -11.31 -39.67
N ALA A 78 -14.17 -12.27 -38.73
CA ALA A 78 -14.70 -12.05 -37.39
C ALA A 78 -13.82 -11.07 -36.59
N LEU A 79 -12.50 -11.15 -36.76
CA LEU A 79 -11.54 -10.22 -36.16
C LEU A 79 -11.70 -8.80 -36.72
N ASP A 80 -11.88 -8.65 -38.03
CA ASP A 80 -12.08 -7.33 -38.64
C ASP A 80 -13.41 -6.70 -38.21
N ALA A 81 -14.47 -7.51 -38.09
CA ALA A 81 -15.74 -7.06 -37.52
C ALA A 81 -15.59 -6.62 -36.05
N ALA A 82 -14.83 -7.37 -35.25
CA ALA A 82 -14.55 -7.01 -33.86
C ALA A 82 -13.69 -5.74 -33.75
N ARG A 83 -12.71 -5.55 -34.64
CA ARG A 83 -11.88 -4.34 -34.71
C ARG A 83 -12.71 -3.09 -35.00
N ALA A 84 -13.74 -3.20 -35.84
CA ALA A 84 -14.64 -2.10 -36.13
C ALA A 84 -15.49 -1.66 -34.92
N LEU A 85 -15.59 -2.50 -33.86
CA LEU A 85 -16.26 -2.16 -32.60
C LEU A 85 -15.32 -1.50 -31.59
N VAL A 86 -14.00 -1.54 -31.81
CA VAL A 86 -13.03 -0.90 -30.91
C VAL A 86 -13.19 0.61 -31.03
N PRO A 87 -13.32 1.34 -29.90
CA PRO A 87 -13.48 2.79 -29.93
C PRO A 87 -12.35 3.48 -30.70
N GLU A 88 -12.72 4.43 -31.54
CA GLU A 88 -11.77 5.30 -32.25
C GLU A 88 -11.78 6.73 -31.66
N GLY A 89 -11.00 7.65 -32.22
CA GLY A 89 -11.07 9.06 -31.80
C GLY A 89 -12.45 9.68 -32.09
N ALA A 90 -12.91 10.57 -31.20
CA ALA A 90 -14.24 11.20 -31.25
C ALA A 90 -14.67 11.71 -32.64
N SER A 91 -13.78 12.41 -33.34
CA SER A 91 -14.09 12.96 -34.67
C SER A 91 -14.40 11.88 -35.71
N ARG A 92 -13.72 10.73 -35.66
CA ARG A 92 -13.95 9.61 -36.58
C ARG A 92 -15.26 8.88 -36.27
N ALA A 93 -15.66 8.85 -35.01
CA ALA A 93 -16.96 8.34 -34.58
C ALA A 93 -18.14 9.31 -34.85
N GLY A 94 -17.88 10.50 -35.43
CA GLY A 94 -18.91 11.50 -35.73
C GLY A 94 -19.39 12.28 -34.50
N PHE A 95 -18.51 12.43 -33.51
CA PHE A 95 -18.73 13.26 -32.32
C PHE A 95 -17.82 14.49 -32.34
N VAL A 96 -18.37 15.62 -31.93
CA VAL A 96 -17.65 16.88 -31.74
C VAL A 96 -17.66 17.19 -30.25
N ILE A 97 -16.47 17.22 -29.64
CA ILE A 97 -16.34 17.57 -28.22
C ILE A 97 -16.41 19.09 -28.11
N ASP A 98 -17.49 19.60 -27.53
CA ASP A 98 -17.66 21.04 -27.31
C ASP A 98 -16.85 21.49 -26.11
N THR A 99 -16.93 20.75 -25.00
CA THR A 99 -16.24 21.12 -23.76
C THR A 99 -16.03 19.92 -22.86
N ILE A 100 -14.86 19.85 -22.23
CA ILE A 100 -14.58 18.98 -21.09
C ILE A 100 -14.22 19.89 -19.91
N ARG A 101 -14.91 19.76 -18.78
CA ARG A 101 -14.60 20.50 -17.55
C ARG A 101 -14.56 19.57 -16.36
N THR A 102 -13.75 19.94 -15.39
CA THR A 102 -13.72 19.31 -14.08
C THR A 102 -13.86 20.39 -13.03
N GLU A 103 -14.86 20.26 -12.18
CA GLU A 103 -15.16 21.19 -11.10
C GLU A 103 -15.01 20.49 -9.76
N ALA A 104 -14.63 21.23 -8.71
CA ALA A 104 -14.61 20.69 -7.36
C ALA A 104 -16.04 20.37 -6.89
N ALA A 105 -16.21 19.23 -6.22
CA ALA A 105 -17.47 18.79 -5.63
C ALA A 105 -17.25 18.41 -4.17
N GLU A 106 -18.33 18.24 -3.38
CA GLU A 106 -18.20 17.93 -1.95
C GLU A 106 -17.43 16.63 -1.66
N ASN A 107 -17.52 15.64 -2.55
CA ASN A 107 -16.86 14.34 -2.43
C ASN A 107 -16.00 14.04 -3.67
N GLY A 108 -15.04 14.92 -3.95
CA GLY A 108 -14.12 14.80 -5.08
C GLY A 108 -14.40 15.84 -6.15
N ARG A 109 -14.61 15.39 -7.38
CA ARG A 109 -14.75 16.26 -8.54
C ARG A 109 -15.92 15.86 -9.40
N ARG A 110 -16.50 16.83 -10.09
CA ARG A 110 -17.49 16.61 -11.12
C ARG A 110 -16.85 16.82 -12.48
N LEU A 111 -16.72 15.74 -13.24
CA LEU A 111 -16.40 15.82 -14.67
C LEU A 111 -17.69 16.11 -15.44
N SER A 112 -17.68 17.12 -16.30
CA SER A 112 -18.73 17.38 -17.28
C SER A 112 -18.15 17.33 -18.70
N LEU A 113 -18.83 16.58 -19.55
CA LEU A 113 -18.47 16.36 -20.94
C LEU A 113 -19.67 16.76 -21.80
N VAL A 114 -19.51 17.84 -22.57
CA VAL A 114 -20.51 18.30 -23.54
C VAL A 114 -20.08 17.83 -24.93
N VAL A 115 -20.90 17.00 -25.55
CA VAL A 115 -20.64 16.42 -26.87
C VAL A 115 -21.79 16.74 -27.81
N ARG A 116 -21.44 17.06 -29.05
CA ARG A 116 -22.38 17.25 -30.14
C ARG A 116 -22.25 16.13 -31.16
N SER A 117 -23.38 15.65 -31.69
CA SER A 117 -23.41 14.74 -32.83
C SER A 117 -24.17 15.42 -33.98
N PRO A 118 -23.46 16.00 -34.98
CA PRO A 118 -24.09 16.82 -36.01
C PRO A 118 -24.99 16.00 -36.95
N GLU A 119 -24.59 14.76 -37.24
CA GLU A 119 -25.25 13.89 -38.23
C GLU A 119 -26.42 13.10 -37.64
N LYS A 120 -26.25 12.49 -36.46
CA LYS A 120 -27.22 11.57 -35.86
C LYS A 120 -27.60 12.03 -34.46
N PRO A 121 -28.89 12.06 -34.08
CA PRO A 121 -29.27 12.33 -32.70
C PRO A 121 -28.76 11.22 -31.77
N PHE A 122 -28.47 11.59 -30.53
CA PHE A 122 -28.19 10.66 -29.45
C PHE A 122 -29.44 9.84 -29.11
N ASP A 123 -29.23 8.56 -28.77
CA ASP A 123 -30.30 7.67 -28.32
C ASP A 123 -30.16 7.38 -26.83
N HIS A 124 -29.05 6.72 -26.47
CA HIS A 124 -28.70 6.35 -25.09
C HIS A 124 -27.19 6.50 -24.89
N PRO A 125 -26.68 7.73 -24.79
CA PRO A 125 -25.25 7.92 -24.60
C PRO A 125 -24.84 7.52 -23.19
N ASP A 126 -23.76 6.75 -23.09
CA ASP A 126 -23.11 6.40 -21.84
C ASP A 126 -21.63 6.80 -21.87
N LEU A 127 -21.07 7.10 -20.71
CA LEU A 127 -19.69 7.53 -20.53
C LEU A 127 -18.99 6.61 -19.53
N PHE A 128 -17.89 6.01 -19.99
CA PHE A 128 -16.98 5.22 -19.17
C PHE A 128 -15.68 6.00 -18.97
N VAL A 129 -15.11 5.88 -17.78
CA VAL A 129 -13.81 6.50 -17.44
C VAL A 129 -12.87 5.39 -17.05
N GLY A 130 -11.79 5.22 -17.82
CA GLY A 130 -10.71 4.30 -17.52
C GLY A 130 -9.50 5.04 -16.96
N SER A 131 -9.06 4.68 -15.76
CA SER A 131 -7.76 5.09 -15.23
C SER A 131 -7.18 3.99 -14.34
N ALA A 132 -5.86 3.96 -14.17
CA ALA A 132 -5.18 2.91 -13.40
C ALA A 132 -5.50 2.95 -11.90
N SER A 133 -5.92 4.11 -11.37
CA SER A 133 -6.25 4.31 -9.94
C SER A 133 -7.73 4.56 -9.71
N LEU A 134 -8.51 4.78 -10.77
CA LEU A 134 -9.94 4.96 -10.65
C LEU A 134 -10.59 3.60 -10.39
N GLY A 135 -11.37 3.54 -9.32
CA GLY A 135 -12.31 2.44 -9.13
C GLY A 135 -13.41 2.47 -10.19
N LEU A 136 -14.55 1.89 -9.86
CA LEU A 136 -15.67 1.74 -10.76
C LEU A 136 -16.65 2.92 -10.52
N PRO A 137 -16.62 4.01 -11.34
CA PRO A 137 -17.43 5.19 -11.08
C PRO A 137 -18.93 4.92 -11.27
N ALA A 138 -19.74 5.69 -10.55
CA ALA A 138 -21.19 5.67 -10.71
C ALA A 138 -21.61 6.07 -12.14
N PRO A 139 -22.80 5.67 -12.61
CA PRO A 139 -23.31 6.08 -13.91
C PRO A 139 -23.35 7.60 -14.07
N PRO A 140 -23.04 8.13 -15.27
CA PRO A 140 -23.13 9.55 -15.53
C PRO A 140 -24.60 9.99 -15.50
N ALA A 141 -24.84 11.18 -14.98
CA ALA A 141 -26.07 11.90 -15.25
C ALA A 141 -26.01 12.47 -16.67
N VAL A 142 -26.99 12.12 -17.49
CA VAL A 142 -27.06 12.49 -18.91
C VAL A 142 -28.21 13.48 -19.11
N VAL A 143 -27.91 14.63 -19.70
CA VAL A 143 -28.91 15.63 -20.12
C VAL A 143 -28.80 15.83 -21.62
N LEU A 144 -29.89 15.55 -22.34
CA LEU A 144 -29.97 15.74 -23.78
C LEU A 144 -30.66 17.06 -24.11
N SER A 145 -30.16 17.75 -25.14
CA SER A 145 -30.87 18.86 -25.77
C SER A 145 -32.21 18.38 -26.38
N GLY A 146 -33.17 19.30 -26.59
CA GLY A 146 -34.48 18.97 -27.16
C GLY A 146 -34.42 18.34 -28.55
N ASP A 147 -33.39 18.67 -29.33
CA ASP A 147 -33.10 18.07 -30.64
C ASP A 147 -32.27 16.77 -30.57
N LYS A 148 -31.88 16.36 -29.34
CA LYS A 148 -30.97 15.24 -29.05
C LYS A 148 -29.65 15.28 -29.79
N LYS A 149 -29.19 16.44 -30.30
CA LYS A 149 -27.89 16.54 -30.98
C LYS A 149 -26.76 16.94 -30.05
N THR A 150 -27.08 17.36 -28.84
CA THR A 150 -26.11 17.69 -27.78
C THR A 150 -26.43 16.86 -26.55
N ALA A 151 -25.40 16.25 -25.97
CA ALA A 151 -25.45 15.53 -24.71
C ALA A 151 -24.45 16.15 -23.72
N ASP A 152 -24.94 16.47 -22.52
CA ASP A 152 -24.13 16.83 -21.36
C ASP A 152 -24.10 15.62 -20.44
N LEU A 153 -22.92 15.00 -20.33
CA LEU A 153 -22.67 13.85 -19.48
C LEU A 153 -21.83 14.31 -18.29
N SER A 154 -22.35 14.11 -17.07
CA SER A 154 -21.65 14.48 -15.85
C SER A 154 -21.51 13.33 -14.87
N LEU A 155 -20.32 13.14 -14.30
CA LEU A 155 -20.03 12.07 -13.34
C LEU A 155 -19.10 12.54 -12.23
N SER A 156 -19.22 11.92 -11.06
CA SER A 156 -18.36 12.18 -9.91
C SER A 156 -17.13 11.30 -9.95
N LEU A 157 -15.96 11.93 -9.85
CA LEU A 157 -14.66 11.29 -9.73
C LEU A 157 -14.09 11.55 -8.34
N PRO A 158 -13.43 10.56 -7.71
CA PRO A 158 -12.64 10.79 -6.51
C PRO A 158 -11.41 11.64 -6.83
N ASP A 159 -10.84 12.33 -5.84
CA ASP A 159 -9.69 13.23 -6.05
C ASP A 159 -8.39 12.52 -6.45
N ASP A 160 -8.28 11.23 -6.16
CA ASP A 160 -7.14 10.36 -6.47
C ASP A 160 -7.31 9.56 -7.77
N ALA A 161 -8.27 9.96 -8.63
CA ALA A 161 -8.62 9.37 -9.93
C ALA A 161 -7.47 9.24 -10.96
N GLY A 162 -6.25 9.58 -10.59
CA GLY A 162 -5.07 9.52 -11.45
C GLY A 162 -4.94 10.78 -12.29
N HIS A 163 -3.85 10.85 -13.06
CA HIS A 163 -3.52 12.04 -13.85
C HIS A 163 -3.95 11.88 -15.31
N HIS A 164 -3.86 10.65 -15.82
CA HIS A 164 -4.28 10.28 -17.17
C HIS A 164 -5.53 9.42 -17.09
N ALA A 165 -6.61 9.89 -17.69
CA ALA A 165 -7.85 9.15 -17.83
C ALA A 165 -8.21 9.01 -19.32
N MET A 166 -8.79 7.88 -19.67
CA MET A 166 -9.40 7.67 -20.98
C MET A 166 -10.92 7.75 -20.81
N LEU A 167 -11.57 8.65 -21.52
CA LEU A 167 -13.02 8.74 -21.56
C LEU A 167 -13.52 7.96 -22.78
N THR A 168 -14.38 6.97 -22.56
CA THR A 168 -15.01 6.19 -23.63
C THR A 168 -16.49 6.56 -23.69
N LEU A 169 -16.90 7.29 -24.72
CA LEU A 169 -18.30 7.62 -25.01
C LEU A 169 -18.89 6.54 -25.90
N VAL A 170 -20.06 6.02 -25.55
CA VAL A 170 -20.77 5.01 -26.36
C VAL A 170 -22.20 5.49 -26.61
N ASP A 171 -22.65 5.46 -27.86
CA ASP A 171 -24.02 5.79 -28.24
C ASP A 171 -24.41 5.09 -29.55
N ALA A 172 -25.57 4.42 -29.56
CA ALA A 172 -26.19 3.82 -30.75
C ALA A 172 -25.23 2.98 -31.63
N GLY A 173 -24.37 2.16 -30.99
CA GLY A 173 -23.39 1.30 -31.68
C GLY A 173 -22.13 2.02 -32.16
N ARG A 174 -21.96 3.31 -31.85
CA ARG A 174 -20.72 4.06 -32.04
C ARG A 174 -20.00 4.17 -30.70
N ALA A 175 -18.69 4.07 -30.71
CA ALA A 175 -17.86 4.30 -29.54
C ALA A 175 -16.69 5.22 -29.88
N ALA A 176 -16.34 6.10 -28.94
CA ALA A 176 -15.25 7.05 -29.08
C ALA A 176 -14.40 7.10 -27.83
N GLU A 177 -13.08 7.08 -28.00
CA GLU A 177 -12.09 7.34 -26.97
C GLU A 177 -11.57 8.78 -27.05
N ILE A 178 -11.49 9.40 -25.88
CA ILE A 178 -11.05 10.77 -25.70
C ILE A 178 -10.00 10.74 -24.57
N PRO A 179 -8.71 10.93 -24.87
CA PRO A 179 -7.70 11.06 -23.83
C PRO A 179 -7.96 12.36 -23.07
N PHE A 180 -7.92 12.27 -21.74
CA PHE A 180 -8.19 13.40 -20.87
C PHE A 180 -7.26 13.38 -19.66
N ASP A 181 -6.55 14.48 -19.46
CA ASP A 181 -5.73 14.66 -18.28
C ASP A 181 -6.57 15.31 -17.18
N LEU A 182 -6.74 14.59 -16.08
CA LEU A 182 -7.37 15.13 -14.88
C LEU A 182 -6.43 16.20 -14.31
N PRO A 183 -6.90 17.44 -14.08
CA PRO A 183 -6.03 18.47 -13.56
C PRO A 183 -5.49 18.01 -12.20
N ILE A 184 -4.19 18.13 -11.98
CA ILE A 184 -3.63 17.84 -10.66
C ILE A 184 -4.03 19.01 -9.76
N THR A 185 -5.18 18.92 -9.10
CA THR A 185 -5.39 19.70 -7.88
C THR A 185 -4.49 19.05 -6.84
N GLY A 186 -3.22 19.46 -6.82
CA GLY A 186 -2.40 19.25 -5.65
C GLY A 186 -3.19 19.88 -4.53
N GLY A 187 -3.77 19.06 -3.65
CA GLY A 187 -4.51 19.55 -2.51
C GLY A 187 -3.62 20.59 -1.86
N THR A 188 -4.04 21.85 -1.90
CA THR A 188 -3.35 22.88 -1.13
C THR A 188 -3.62 22.50 0.29
N THR A 189 -2.73 21.70 0.90
CA THR A 189 -2.81 21.33 2.31
C THR A 189 -2.96 22.63 3.05
N GLY A 190 -4.18 22.89 3.51
CA GLY A 190 -4.46 24.08 4.28
C GLY A 190 -3.57 24.04 5.52
N PHE A 191 -3.30 25.19 6.12
CA PHE A 191 -2.61 25.20 7.41
C PHE A 191 -3.32 24.30 8.43
N ALA A 192 -4.66 24.20 8.34
CA ALA A 192 -5.48 23.24 9.09
C ALA A 192 -5.13 21.78 8.78
N ASP A 193 -5.02 21.38 7.51
CA ASP A 193 -4.65 20.00 7.12
C ASP A 193 -3.25 19.63 7.60
N LEU A 194 -2.31 20.58 7.53
CA LEU A 194 -0.95 20.38 8.03
C LEU A 194 -0.96 20.11 9.55
N ILE A 195 -1.75 20.86 10.31
CA ILE A 195 -1.92 20.63 11.76
C ILE A 195 -2.53 19.25 12.00
N VAL A 196 -3.55 18.85 11.24
CA VAL A 196 -4.18 17.54 11.37
C VAL A 196 -3.19 16.42 11.08
N ILE A 197 -2.39 16.53 10.01
CA ILE A 197 -1.35 15.55 9.66
C ILE A 197 -0.29 15.47 10.77
N MET A 198 0.15 16.61 11.30
CA MET A 198 1.08 16.64 12.43
C MET A 198 0.49 16.05 13.71
N ALA A 199 -0.78 16.30 13.99
CA ALA A 199 -1.49 15.74 15.14
C ALA A 199 -1.65 14.22 15.01
N ILE A 200 -2.03 13.71 13.84
CA ILE A 200 -2.13 12.26 13.57
C ILE A 200 -0.74 11.62 13.62
N GLY A 201 0.29 12.26 13.07
CA GLY A 201 1.67 11.78 13.15
C GLY A 201 2.18 11.69 14.58
N LEU A 202 1.89 12.71 15.39
CA LEU A 202 2.21 12.73 16.83
C LEU A 202 1.45 11.64 17.58
N LEU A 203 0.15 11.48 17.29
CA LEU A 203 -0.70 10.46 17.91
C LEU A 203 -0.23 9.05 17.53
N GLY A 204 0.09 8.80 16.27
CA GLY A 204 0.66 7.53 15.80
C GLY A 204 1.99 7.24 16.48
N GLY A 205 2.88 8.24 16.59
CA GLY A 205 4.13 8.12 17.34
C GLY A 205 3.91 7.78 18.81
N LEU A 206 2.92 8.40 19.47
CA LEU A 206 2.57 8.11 20.85
C LEU A 206 2.03 6.69 21.02
N ILE A 207 1.12 6.26 20.13
CA ILE A 207 0.54 4.91 20.14
C ILE A 207 1.64 3.85 19.97
N LEU A 208 2.60 4.07 19.06
CA LEU A 208 3.71 3.14 18.85
C LEU A 208 4.64 3.02 20.08
N ASN A 209 4.72 4.05 20.91
CA ASN A 209 5.45 3.97 22.19
C ASN A 209 4.68 3.17 23.26
N VAL A 210 3.35 3.06 23.16
CA VAL A 210 2.49 2.31 24.09
C VAL A 210 2.34 0.84 23.68
N MET A 211 2.81 0.46 22.50
CA MET A 211 2.82 -0.93 22.05
C MET A 211 3.76 -1.77 22.96
N PRO A 212 3.28 -2.89 23.55
CA PRO A 212 3.99 -3.59 24.64
C PRO A 212 5.36 -4.16 24.25
N CYS A 213 5.67 -4.24 22.96
CA CYS A 213 6.92 -4.75 22.42
C CYS A 213 8.03 -3.68 22.23
N VAL A 214 7.74 -2.38 22.37
CA VAL A 214 8.72 -1.29 22.22
C VAL A 214 9.18 -0.73 23.59
N LEU A 215 8.39 -0.99 24.63
CA LEU A 215 8.71 -0.66 26.02
C LEU A 215 10.13 -1.09 26.49
N PRO A 216 10.68 -2.26 26.08
CA PRO A 216 12.02 -2.66 26.52
C PRO A 216 13.14 -1.75 26.00
N VAL A 217 13.02 -1.24 24.77
CA VAL A 217 14.02 -0.37 24.14
C VAL A 217 13.96 1.03 24.76
N LEU A 218 12.76 1.50 25.10
CA LEU A 218 12.55 2.74 25.86
C LEU A 218 13.24 2.70 27.22
N ALA A 219 13.15 1.57 27.95
CA ALA A 219 13.80 1.41 29.25
C ALA A 219 15.34 1.53 29.16
N ILE A 220 15.95 0.95 28.12
CA ILE A 220 17.39 1.08 27.87
C ILE A 220 17.76 2.53 27.55
N LYS A 221 16.97 3.23 26.73
CA LYS A 221 17.21 4.64 26.38
C LYS A 221 17.05 5.57 27.59
N LEU A 222 16.08 5.30 28.47
CA LEU A 222 15.90 6.04 29.72
C LEU A 222 17.07 5.84 30.69
N SER A 223 17.58 4.60 30.80
CA SER A 223 18.77 4.32 31.61
C SER A 223 20.02 5.06 31.09
N SER A 224 20.14 5.25 29.77
CA SER A 224 21.19 6.07 29.17
C SER A 224 21.07 7.53 29.60
N VAL A 225 19.86 8.12 29.60
CA VAL A 225 19.65 9.51 30.00
C VAL A 225 19.91 9.71 31.50
N LEU A 226 19.51 8.75 32.34
CA LEU A 226 19.78 8.79 33.78
C LEU A 226 21.28 8.74 34.12
N ARG A 227 22.11 8.13 33.26
CA ARG A 227 23.58 8.13 33.40
C ARG A 227 24.24 9.47 33.05
N HIS A 228 23.53 10.37 32.36
CA HIS A 228 24.00 11.72 32.00
C HIS A 228 23.36 12.82 32.86
N ALA A 229 22.88 12.46 34.06
CA ALA A 229 22.18 13.38 34.97
C ALA A 229 23.03 14.56 35.48
N ASP A 230 24.36 14.51 35.31
CA ASP A 230 25.32 15.56 35.70
C ASP A 230 25.77 16.46 34.53
N GLU A 231 25.23 16.25 33.31
CA GLU A 231 25.60 17.01 32.12
C GLU A 231 24.72 18.24 31.85
N ARG A 232 25.26 19.19 31.08
CA ARG A 232 24.60 20.44 30.71
C ARG A 232 23.34 20.13 29.91
N ARG A 233 22.21 20.79 30.22
CA ARG A 233 20.91 20.59 29.52
C ARG A 233 20.98 20.73 27.99
N SER A 234 22.01 21.39 27.45
CA SER A 234 22.27 21.49 26.02
C SER A 234 22.69 20.16 25.40
N ASP A 235 23.53 19.40 26.10
CA ASP A 235 24.21 18.23 25.55
C ASP A 235 23.21 17.06 25.43
N ILE A 236 22.29 16.99 26.40
CA ILE A 236 21.10 16.12 26.35
C ILE A 236 20.20 16.48 25.15
N ARG A 237 19.87 17.77 24.92
CA ARG A 237 19.01 18.18 23.79
C ARG A 237 19.65 17.88 22.44
N VAL A 238 20.95 18.08 22.31
CA VAL A 238 21.70 17.75 21.10
C VAL A 238 21.67 16.24 20.85
N GLY A 239 21.81 15.41 21.87
CA GLY A 239 21.67 13.96 21.74
C GLY A 239 20.29 13.52 21.22
N PHE A 240 19.20 14.12 21.74
CA PHE A 240 17.85 13.86 21.24
C PHE A 240 17.63 14.35 19.81
N LEU A 241 18.09 15.55 19.47
CA LEU A 241 17.99 16.11 18.11
C LEU A 241 18.83 15.34 17.10
N ALA A 242 20.03 14.90 17.47
CA ALA A 242 20.87 14.05 16.63
C ALA A 242 20.20 12.70 16.35
N THR A 243 19.55 12.11 17.37
CA THR A 243 18.80 10.86 17.20
C THR A 243 17.57 11.06 16.30
N ALA A 244 16.79 12.12 16.52
CA ALA A 244 15.64 12.45 15.67
C ALA A 244 16.06 12.73 14.22
N GLY A 245 17.15 13.48 14.04
CA GLY A 245 17.75 13.74 12.74
C GLY A 245 18.19 12.45 12.03
N GLY A 246 18.86 11.54 12.74
CA GLY A 246 19.26 10.23 12.20
C GLY A 246 18.09 9.36 11.75
N VAL A 247 16.97 9.39 12.48
CA VAL A 247 15.75 8.68 12.09
C VAL A 247 15.16 9.29 10.82
N VAL A 248 14.99 10.62 10.79
CA VAL A 248 14.43 11.33 9.63
C VAL A 248 15.29 11.10 8.38
N THR A 249 16.62 11.22 8.49
CA THR A 249 17.52 10.99 7.34
C THR A 249 17.48 9.55 6.85
N SER A 250 17.35 8.57 7.75
CA SER A 250 17.21 7.15 7.37
C SER A 250 15.91 6.91 6.59
N PHE A 251 14.78 7.44 7.06
CA PHE A 251 13.51 7.33 6.34
C PHE A 251 13.55 8.07 5.00
N LEU A 252 14.21 9.23 4.94
CA LEU A 252 14.38 9.98 3.70
C LEU A 252 15.23 9.19 2.69
N ALA A 253 16.31 8.56 3.13
CA ALA A 253 17.17 7.72 2.29
C ALA A 253 16.39 6.52 1.73
N LEU A 254 15.57 5.86 2.55
CA LEU A 254 14.68 4.78 2.12
C LEU A 254 13.64 5.28 1.10
N ALA A 255 13.00 6.44 1.36
CA ALA A 255 12.03 7.04 0.46
C ALA A 255 12.64 7.37 -0.92
N VAL A 256 13.82 8.00 -0.93
CA VAL A 256 14.55 8.31 -2.18
C VAL A 256 14.94 7.03 -2.92
N GLY A 257 15.44 6.02 -2.21
CA GLY A 257 15.78 4.73 -2.81
C GLY A 257 14.58 4.06 -3.49
N LEU A 258 13.41 4.12 -2.86
CA LEU A 258 12.17 3.59 -3.43
C LEU A 258 11.67 4.36 -4.64
N ILE A 259 11.73 5.69 -4.58
CA ILE A 259 11.35 6.54 -5.71
C ILE A 259 12.23 6.20 -6.92
N GLY A 260 13.54 6.03 -6.70
CA GLY A 260 14.46 5.59 -7.74
C GLY A 260 14.11 4.21 -8.32
N LEU A 261 13.77 3.24 -7.46
CA LEU A 261 13.39 1.90 -7.89
C LEU A 261 12.06 1.87 -8.65
N LYS A 262 11.10 2.72 -8.24
CA LYS A 262 9.81 2.89 -8.92
C LYS A 262 9.98 3.56 -10.28
N ALA A 263 10.89 4.53 -10.40
CA ALA A 263 11.26 5.13 -11.69
C ALA A 263 11.91 4.12 -12.64
N ALA A 264 12.59 3.11 -12.11
CA ALA A 264 13.15 1.99 -12.89
C ALA A 264 12.11 0.90 -13.25
N GLY A 265 10.82 1.11 -12.95
CA GLY A 265 9.72 0.21 -13.33
C GLY A 265 9.39 -0.91 -12.35
N ALA A 266 10.06 -0.98 -11.19
CA ALA A 266 9.73 -1.96 -10.16
C ALA A 266 8.58 -1.47 -9.26
N GLN A 267 7.47 -2.21 -9.21
CA GLN A 267 6.38 -1.94 -8.27
C GLN A 267 6.62 -2.62 -6.92
N VAL A 268 7.50 -2.04 -6.10
CA VAL A 268 7.78 -2.55 -4.75
C VAL A 268 6.94 -1.79 -3.72
N GLY A 269 5.89 -2.45 -3.21
CA GLY A 269 5.13 -1.96 -2.07
C GLY A 269 5.79 -2.36 -0.75
N TRP A 270 6.19 -1.39 0.09
CA TRP A 270 6.82 -1.67 1.39
C TRP A 270 5.95 -2.49 2.35
N GLY A 271 4.63 -2.51 2.17
CA GLY A 271 3.70 -3.26 3.01
C GLY A 271 3.43 -4.70 2.57
N VAL A 272 3.89 -5.12 1.39
CA VAL A 272 3.55 -6.45 0.82
C VAL A 272 4.16 -7.58 1.64
N GLN A 273 5.24 -7.31 2.37
CA GLN A 273 5.89 -8.27 3.26
C GLN A 273 4.99 -8.73 4.41
N PHE A 274 4.08 -7.87 4.90
CA PHE A 274 3.14 -8.22 5.98
C PHE A 274 2.02 -9.16 5.52
N GLN A 275 1.87 -9.40 4.23
CA GLN A 275 0.94 -10.40 3.70
C GLN A 275 1.58 -11.80 3.65
N GLN A 276 2.91 -11.90 3.76
CA GLN A 276 3.61 -13.18 3.70
C GLN A 276 3.61 -13.86 5.09
N PRO A 277 2.98 -15.04 5.24
CA PRO A 277 2.83 -15.69 6.54
C PRO A 277 4.18 -16.07 7.17
N TRP A 278 5.18 -16.40 6.35
CA TRP A 278 6.53 -16.72 6.82
C TRP A 278 7.27 -15.52 7.42
N PHE A 279 7.08 -14.33 6.85
CA PHE A 279 7.68 -13.10 7.37
C PHE A 279 7.10 -12.76 8.75
N LEU A 280 5.76 -12.84 8.88
CA LEU A 280 5.07 -12.66 10.15
C LEU A 280 5.50 -13.69 11.20
N ALA A 281 5.60 -14.97 10.81
CA ALA A 281 6.04 -16.03 11.71
C ALA A 281 7.48 -15.79 12.22
N THR A 282 8.39 -15.37 11.33
CA THR A 282 9.77 -15.05 11.70
C THR A 282 9.84 -13.87 12.67
N LEU A 283 9.10 -12.80 12.39
CA LEU A 283 9.03 -11.62 13.25
C LEU A 283 8.46 -11.97 14.64
N ALA A 284 7.43 -12.83 14.69
CA ALA A 284 6.85 -13.31 15.93
C ALA A 284 7.89 -14.08 16.76
N VAL A 285 8.60 -15.04 16.15
CA VAL A 285 9.65 -15.82 16.84
C VAL A 285 10.75 -14.91 17.41
N VAL A 286 11.27 -13.97 16.62
CA VAL A 286 12.33 -13.05 17.06
C VAL A 286 11.86 -12.20 18.25
N THR A 287 10.62 -11.69 18.18
CA THR A 287 10.05 -10.86 19.24
C THR A 287 9.78 -11.68 20.50
N THR A 288 9.32 -12.93 20.36
CA THR A 288 9.16 -13.87 21.47
C THR A 288 10.49 -14.18 22.13
N LEU A 289 11.55 -14.44 21.37
CA LEU A 289 12.89 -14.69 21.91
C LEU A 289 13.40 -13.49 22.72
N PHE A 290 13.20 -12.28 22.20
CA PHE A 290 13.58 -11.05 22.90
C PHE A 290 12.76 -10.84 24.19
N ALA A 291 11.46 -11.12 24.17
CA ALA A 291 10.61 -11.07 25.36
C ALA A 291 11.05 -12.09 26.42
N VAL A 292 11.33 -13.33 26.02
CA VAL A 292 11.83 -14.40 26.90
C VAL A 292 13.19 -14.03 27.51
N SER A 293 14.07 -13.39 26.73
CA SER A 293 15.35 -12.87 27.23
C SER A 293 15.14 -11.76 28.27
N LEU A 294 14.13 -10.90 28.12
CA LEU A 294 13.81 -9.85 29.10
C LEU A 294 13.26 -10.41 30.42
N PHE A 295 12.56 -11.55 30.40
CA PHE A 295 12.16 -12.28 31.61
C PHE A 295 13.31 -13.03 32.29
N ASP A 296 14.54 -12.89 31.78
CA ASP A 296 15.75 -13.57 32.25
C ASP A 296 15.66 -15.11 32.17
N TRP A 297 14.70 -15.61 31.37
CA TRP A 297 14.51 -17.05 31.12
C TRP A 297 15.53 -17.58 30.11
N LEU A 298 16.14 -16.68 29.32
CA LEU A 298 17.19 -17.00 28.37
C LEU A 298 18.30 -15.93 28.45
N PRO A 299 19.30 -16.10 29.33
CA PRO A 299 20.42 -15.17 29.42
C PRO A 299 21.31 -15.33 28.18
N ILE A 300 21.15 -14.43 27.21
CA ILE A 300 22.00 -14.37 26.02
C ILE A 300 23.32 -13.73 26.48
N GLY A 301 24.29 -14.57 26.85
CA GLY A 301 25.65 -14.13 27.15
C GLY A 301 26.31 -13.56 25.89
N LEU A 302 26.51 -12.24 25.85
CA LEU A 302 27.30 -11.63 24.79
C LEU A 302 28.76 -12.10 24.92
N PRO A 303 29.40 -12.61 23.85
CA PRO A 303 30.81 -12.91 23.89
C PRO A 303 31.59 -11.62 24.21
N PRO A 304 32.63 -11.66 25.04
CA PRO A 304 33.43 -10.48 25.35
C PRO A 304 34.08 -10.00 24.06
N LEU A 305 33.55 -8.94 23.46
CA LEU A 305 34.11 -8.29 22.28
C LEU A 305 35.46 -7.65 22.65
N PRO A 306 36.60 -8.11 22.11
CA PRO A 306 37.88 -7.46 22.29
C PRO A 306 38.02 -6.37 21.22
N GLY A 307 37.92 -5.10 21.59
CA GLY A 307 38.12 -4.05 20.58
C GLY A 307 37.86 -2.62 21.04
N ARG A 308 38.85 -2.03 21.71
CA ARG A 308 39.00 -0.58 21.80
C ARG A 308 39.63 -0.10 20.50
N LEU A 309 38.85 0.48 19.59
CA LEU A 309 39.38 1.19 18.42
C LEU A 309 39.77 2.62 18.84
N PRO A 310 41.05 3.03 18.76
CA PRO A 310 41.45 4.39 19.02
C PRO A 310 41.15 5.24 17.77
N GLY A 311 40.04 5.98 17.81
CA GLY A 311 39.70 7.02 16.84
C GLY A 311 39.11 8.23 17.57
N PRO A 312 39.17 9.45 17.00
CA PRO A 312 38.86 10.71 17.71
C PRO A 312 37.36 10.92 18.02
N ILE A 313 36.55 9.86 17.98
CA ILE A 313 35.10 9.84 18.29
C ILE A 313 34.84 8.92 19.52
N GLY A 314 35.90 8.50 20.21
CA GLY A 314 35.83 7.59 21.36
C GLY A 314 35.69 8.30 22.71
N ASP A 315 34.55 8.95 22.97
CA ASP A 315 34.12 9.23 24.36
C ASP A 315 32.60 9.11 24.54
N MET A 316 31.99 8.06 23.97
CA MET A 316 30.70 7.58 24.44
C MET A 316 30.93 6.38 25.35
N ARG A 317 30.92 6.63 26.66
CA ARG A 317 30.99 5.63 27.73
C ARG A 317 29.74 4.76 27.78
N MET A 318 29.64 3.79 26.87
CA MET A 318 28.69 2.69 26.99
C MET A 318 29.47 1.40 27.31
N CYS A 319 29.10 0.78 28.45
CA CYS A 319 29.58 -0.50 28.98
C CYS A 319 30.90 -0.49 29.79
N GLU A 320 30.84 -0.06 31.05
CA GLU A 320 31.55 -0.80 32.10
C GLU A 320 30.54 -1.76 32.75
N PRO A 321 30.72 -3.08 32.62
CA PRO A 321 29.93 -4.05 33.36
C PRO A 321 30.42 -4.09 34.81
N PHE A 322 29.47 -3.86 35.71
CA PHE A 322 29.56 -4.06 37.15
C PHE A 322 29.99 -5.50 37.47
N TRP A 323 31.28 -5.68 37.72
CA TRP A 323 31.82 -6.86 38.37
C TRP A 323 32.82 -6.40 39.43
N PRO A 324 32.58 -6.67 40.73
CA PRO A 324 33.57 -6.38 41.74
C PRO A 324 34.55 -7.56 41.79
N THR A 325 35.58 -7.56 40.94
CA THR A 325 36.89 -8.01 41.45
C THR A 325 37.98 -6.98 41.28
N SER A 326 38.33 -6.43 42.42
CA SER A 326 39.70 -6.45 42.93
C SER A 326 39.63 -5.83 44.31
N PRO A 327 40.23 -6.44 45.35
CA PRO A 327 40.36 -5.75 46.63
C PRO A 327 41.47 -4.68 46.48
N PRO A 328 41.25 -3.43 46.90
CA PRO A 328 42.34 -2.46 46.99
C PRO A 328 43.27 -2.91 48.11
N ARG A 329 44.48 -3.31 47.74
CA ARG A 329 45.58 -3.65 48.63
C ARG A 329 46.31 -2.35 49.01
N SER A 330 45.93 -1.72 50.13
CA SER A 330 46.84 -0.90 50.96
C SER A 330 46.15 -0.31 52.21
N SER A 331 46.41 -0.94 53.36
CA SER A 331 46.73 -0.33 54.67
C SER A 331 46.10 -1.09 55.84
N PRO A 332 46.87 -1.40 56.90
CA PRO A 332 46.44 -2.21 58.03
C PRO A 332 45.70 -1.34 59.04
N HIS A 333 44.65 -1.84 59.68
CA HIS A 333 44.35 -1.69 61.11
C HIS A 333 42.91 -2.17 61.43
N LEU A 334 42.81 -2.84 62.57
CA LEU A 334 41.63 -3.31 63.29
C LEU A 334 40.83 -4.51 62.73
N ALA A 335 41.22 -5.67 63.26
CA ALA A 335 40.40 -6.84 63.42
C ALA A 335 39.13 -6.57 64.25
N ARG A 336 37.96 -6.91 63.70
CA ARG A 336 36.81 -7.35 64.51
C ARG A 336 35.98 -8.35 63.71
N ARG A 337 36.26 -9.65 63.91
CA ARG A 337 35.41 -10.76 63.46
C ARG A 337 34.02 -10.60 64.08
N ARG A 338 32.99 -10.39 63.27
CA ARG A 338 31.61 -10.78 63.61
C ARG A 338 31.30 -12.07 62.85
N SER A 339 31.27 -13.16 63.60
CA SER A 339 30.70 -14.44 63.19
C SER A 339 29.20 -14.26 62.92
N TRP A 340 28.77 -14.44 61.68
CA TRP A 340 27.37 -14.70 61.38
C TRP A 340 27.18 -16.21 61.25
N GLY A 341 26.34 -16.74 62.13
CA GLY A 341 26.01 -18.15 62.24
C GLY A 341 25.22 -18.66 61.04
N ARG A 342 25.26 -19.99 60.90
CA ARG A 342 24.47 -20.78 59.95
C ARG A 342 22.96 -20.48 60.09
N PRO A 343 22.18 -20.51 59.00
CA PRO A 343 20.75 -20.27 59.04
C PRO A 343 20.02 -21.50 59.62
N SER A 344 19.20 -21.27 60.64
CA SER A 344 18.16 -22.22 61.07
C SER A 344 16.99 -22.14 60.09
N ALA A 345 16.60 -23.30 59.54
CA ALA A 345 15.41 -23.48 58.74
C ALA A 345 14.15 -23.10 59.54
N SER A 346 13.25 -22.32 58.92
CA SER A 346 11.85 -22.19 59.34
C SER A 346 10.94 -22.70 58.20
N PRO A 347 9.82 -23.37 58.51
CA PRO A 347 8.95 -23.96 57.50
C PRO A 347 8.07 -22.89 56.83
N TRP A 348 7.87 -23.07 55.53
CA TRP A 348 6.89 -22.34 54.71
C TRP A 348 5.46 -22.55 55.22
N PRO A 349 4.62 -21.50 55.33
CA PRO A 349 3.18 -21.68 55.42
C PRO A 349 2.60 -21.77 54.00
N GLY A 350 2.56 -22.99 53.47
CA GLY A 350 1.48 -23.39 52.57
C GLY A 350 0.17 -23.45 53.35
N ASP A 351 -0.95 -23.45 52.63
CA ASP A 351 -2.33 -23.61 53.16
C ASP A 351 -3.05 -22.32 53.57
N ARG A 352 -3.17 -21.38 52.62
CA ARG A 352 -4.19 -20.31 52.70
C ARG A 352 -4.98 -20.06 51.41
N TRP A 353 -4.96 -21.01 50.47
CA TRP A 353 -5.63 -20.90 49.17
C TRP A 353 -6.91 -21.74 49.02
N THR A 354 -7.22 -22.63 49.96
CA THR A 354 -8.38 -23.53 49.88
C THR A 354 -9.67 -22.98 50.51
N SER A 355 -9.63 -21.82 51.18
CA SER A 355 -10.82 -21.22 51.81
C SER A 355 -11.51 -20.13 50.99
N TRP A 356 -11.04 -19.83 49.76
CA TRP A 356 -11.59 -18.79 48.89
C TRP A 356 -12.44 -19.32 47.72
N LEU A 357 -12.47 -20.64 47.50
CA LEU A 357 -13.22 -21.28 46.39
C LEU A 357 -14.56 -21.88 46.82
N SER A 358 -14.97 -21.76 48.08
CA SER A 358 -16.25 -22.29 48.59
C SER A 358 -17.29 -21.22 48.95
N SER A 359 -17.06 -19.93 48.66
CA SER A 359 -18.01 -18.85 49.00
C SER A 359 -18.60 -18.10 47.78
N SER A 360 -18.42 -18.61 46.56
CA SER A 360 -19.00 -18.01 45.33
C SER A 360 -20.06 -18.89 44.64
N ALA A 361 -20.56 -19.92 45.31
CA ALA A 361 -21.62 -20.80 44.80
C ALA A 361 -22.79 -20.90 45.81
N SER A 362 -23.35 -19.77 46.22
CA SER A 362 -24.72 -19.62 46.73
C SER A 362 -25.00 -18.15 47.01
N GLY A 363 -25.70 -17.49 46.10
CA GLY A 363 -26.12 -16.09 46.19
C GLY A 363 -26.86 -15.67 44.93
#